data_AF-G8PIK4-F1
#
_entry.id   AF-G8PIK4-F1
#
_cell.length_a   1.000
_cell.length_b   1.000
_cell.length_c   1.000
_cell.angle_alpha   90.00
_cell.angle_beta   90.00
_cell.angle_gamma   90.00
#
_symmetry.space_group_name_H-M   'P 1'
#
loop_
_entity.id
_entity.type
_entity.pdbx_description
1 polymer ?
#
loop_
_entity_poly.entity_id
_entity_poly.type
_entity_poly.pdbx_seq_one_letter_code
_entity_poly.pdbx_strand_id
1 'polypeptide(L)'
;MFRVDQVNISGDLGEYVYTSANGSQVTKAFCPNCGSPIYGRNTNAPDHMTLPLGSMDNAEDLEVQVVIFNRDKQHWDTLPETTAIFETQPDWKPEKA
;
A
#
# COMPACT_ATOMS: atom_id res chain seq x y z
N MET A 1 3.20 5.81 1.18
CA MET A 1 1.86 6.12 0.62
C MET A 1 2.02 7.38 -0.22
N PHE A 2 1.22 7.53 -1.28
CA PHE A 2 1.29 8.67 -2.20
C PHE A 2 0.01 9.49 -2.08
N ARG A 3 0.10 10.81 -2.16
CA ARG A 3 -1.07 11.70 -2.18
C ARG A 3 -1.84 11.49 -3.49
N VAL A 4 -3.16 11.41 -3.41
CA VAL A 4 -4.01 11.13 -4.58
C VAL A 4 -3.90 12.21 -5.66
N ASP A 5 -3.71 13.47 -5.27
CA ASP A 5 -3.57 14.61 -6.18
C ASP A 5 -2.21 14.67 -6.91
N GLN A 6 -1.23 13.87 -6.48
CA GLN A 6 0.09 13.73 -7.12
C GLN A 6 0.16 12.53 -8.08
N VAL A 7 -0.93 11.80 -8.27
CA VAL A 7 -0.95 10.59 -9.10
C VAL A 7 -1.93 10.77 -10.26
N ASN A 8 -1.42 10.61 -11.49
CA ASN A 8 -2.25 10.52 -12.69
C ASN A 8 -2.41 9.06 -13.11
N ILE A 9 -3.63 8.65 -13.45
CA ILE A 9 -3.94 7.28 -13.83
C ILE A 9 -4.64 7.27 -15.19
N SER A 10 -4.19 6.40 -16.07
CA SER A 10 -4.72 6.24 -17.42
C SER A 10 -4.95 4.77 -17.76
N GLY A 11 -6.01 4.49 -18.51
CA GLY A 11 -6.39 3.14 -18.93
C GLY A 11 -7.55 2.57 -18.12
N ASP A 12 -8.02 1.39 -18.52
CA ASP A 12 -9.13 0.70 -17.87
C ASP A 12 -8.69 0.01 -16.58
N LEU A 13 -9.55 0.08 -15.57
CA LEU A 13 -9.32 -0.52 -14.26
C LEU A 13 -10.49 -1.39 -13.83
N GLY A 14 -10.18 -2.55 -13.29
CA GLY A 14 -11.09 -3.31 -12.44
C GLY A 14 -10.90 -2.91 -10.98
N GLU A 15 -11.98 -2.88 -10.20
CA GLU A 15 -11.93 -2.62 -8.77
C GLU A 15 -12.61 -3.73 -7.98
N TYR A 16 -12.01 -4.07 -6.83
CA TYR A 16 -12.59 -4.93 -5.82
C TYR A 16 -12.58 -4.22 -4.47
N VAL A 17 -13.74 -4.19 -3.80
CA VAL A 17 -13.91 -3.52 -2.50
C VAL A 17 -14.26 -4.55 -1.44
N TYR A 18 -13.58 -4.47 -0.29
CA TYR A 18 -13.89 -5.31 0.87
C TYR A 18 -13.78 -4.52 2.18
N THR A 19 -14.47 -4.99 3.21
CA THR A 19 -14.39 -4.43 4.56
C THR A 19 -13.25 -5.08 5.33
N SER A 20 -12.36 -4.27 5.88
CA SER A 20 -11.26 -4.75 6.71
C SER A 20 -11.71 -5.05 8.15
N ALA A 21 -10.85 -5.69 8.94
CA ALA A 21 -11.14 -6.03 10.34
C ALA A 21 -11.42 -4.81 11.23
N ASN A 22 -10.94 -3.62 10.86
CA ASN A 22 -11.19 -2.37 11.58
C ASN A 22 -12.42 -1.59 11.04
N GLY A 23 -13.20 -2.19 10.13
CA GLY A 23 -14.39 -1.59 9.55
C GLY A 23 -14.15 -0.61 8.40
N SER A 24 -12.90 -0.30 8.04
CA SER A 24 -12.61 0.52 6.87
C SER A 24 -12.86 -0.23 5.57
N GLN A 25 -13.35 0.47 4.54
CA GLN A 25 -13.45 -0.09 3.19
C GLN A 25 -12.10 0.05 2.49
N VAL A 26 -11.63 -1.05 1.93
CA VAL A 26 -10.39 -1.14 1.16
C VAL A 26 -10.75 -1.42 -0.29
N THR A 27 -10.34 -0.51 -1.17
CA THR A 27 -10.44 -0.69 -2.62
C THR A 27 -9.10 -1.19 -3.14
N LYS A 28 -9.11 -2.27 -3.92
CA LYS A 28 -7.99 -2.74 -4.71
C LYS A 28 -8.31 -2.54 -6.19
N ALA A 29 -7.54 -1.70 -6.88
CA ALA A 29 -7.62 -1.54 -8.31
C ALA A 29 -6.56 -2.38 -9.02
N PHE A 30 -6.94 -2.97 -10.16
CA PHE A 30 -6.10 -3.88 -10.93
C PHE A 30 -6.35 -3.73 -12.43
N CYS A 31 -5.40 -4.17 -13.24
CA CYS A 31 -5.55 -4.23 -14.69
C CYS A 31 -6.52 -5.37 -15.07
N PRO A 32 -7.64 -5.09 -15.74
CA PRO A 32 -8.64 -6.12 -16.08
C PRO A 32 -8.11 -7.15 -17.10
N ASN A 33 -7.05 -6.84 -17.83
CA ASN A 33 -6.48 -7.73 -18.85
C ASN A 33 -5.51 -8.78 -18.26
N CYS A 34 -4.66 -8.40 -17.30
CA CYS A 34 -3.64 -9.30 -16.73
C CYS A 34 -3.80 -9.60 -15.23
N GLY A 35 -4.69 -8.90 -14.53
CA GLY A 35 -4.91 -9.06 -13.10
C GLY A 35 -3.87 -8.40 -12.19
N SER A 36 -2.85 -7.73 -12.75
CA SER A 36 -1.82 -7.06 -11.95
C SER A 36 -2.41 -5.92 -11.11
N PRO A 37 -2.02 -5.80 -9.83
CA PRO A 37 -2.47 -4.70 -8.97
C PRO A 37 -1.89 -3.37 -9.46
N ILE A 38 -2.70 -2.31 -9.41
CA ILE A 38 -2.32 -0.95 -9.83
C ILE A 38 -2.28 0.00 -8.63
N TYR A 39 -3.33 0.04 -7.80
CA TYR A 39 -3.33 0.82 -6.58
C TYR A 39 -4.26 0.24 -5.50
N GLY A 40 -4.05 0.69 -4.26
CA GLY A 40 -4.99 0.51 -3.15
C GLY A 40 -5.46 1.84 -2.58
N ARG A 41 -6.72 1.90 -2.13
CA ARG A 41 -7.28 3.03 -1.37
C ARG A 41 -7.99 2.52 -0.11
N ASN A 42 -8.02 3.35 0.92
CA ASN A 42 -8.68 3.03 2.18
C ASN A 42 -9.47 4.26 2.68
N THR A 43 -10.70 4.07 3.14
CA THR A 43 -11.54 5.14 3.68
C THR A 43 -10.95 5.88 4.89
N ASN A 44 -10.02 5.27 5.63
CA ASN A 44 -9.32 5.90 6.75
C ASN A 44 -8.20 6.86 6.32
N ALA A 45 -7.77 6.80 5.05
CA ALA A 45 -6.76 7.69 4.47
C ALA A 45 -7.18 8.12 3.05
N PRO A 46 -8.28 8.87 2.90
CA PRO A 46 -8.89 9.15 1.60
C PRO A 46 -8.06 10.06 0.68
N ASP A 47 -7.12 10.82 1.26
CA ASP A 47 -6.17 11.68 0.54
C ASP A 47 -4.91 10.93 0.08
N HIS A 48 -4.78 9.65 0.42
CA HIS A 48 -3.64 8.81 0.08
C HIS A 48 -4.05 7.55 -0.69
N MET A 49 -3.11 7.03 -1.48
CA MET A 49 -3.19 5.71 -2.10
C MET A 49 -1.87 4.95 -1.95
N THR A 50 -1.95 3.64 -2.08
CA THR A 50 -0.78 2.75 -2.15
C THR A 50 -0.55 2.35 -3.60
N LEU A 51 0.71 2.33 -4.02
CA LEU A 51 1.15 1.82 -5.32
C LEU A 51 2.03 0.60 -5.07
N PRO A 52 1.79 -0.54 -5.75
CA PRO A 52 2.69 -1.69 -5.67
C PRO A 52 4.07 -1.34 -6.24
N LEU A 53 5.17 -1.72 -5.57
CA LEU A 53 6.52 -1.46 -6.09
C LEU A 53 6.75 -2.14 -7.45
N GLY A 54 6.15 -3.32 -7.66
CA GLY A 54 6.25 -4.04 -8.93
C GLY A 54 5.55 -3.35 -10.12
N SER A 55 4.80 -2.26 -9.91
CA SER A 55 4.24 -1.44 -10.99
C SER A 55 5.08 -0.20 -11.30
N MET A 56 6.23 -0.01 -10.63
CA MET A 56 7.12 1.13 -10.85
C MET A 56 8.31 0.73 -11.71
N ASP A 57 8.58 1.49 -12.77
CA ASP A 57 9.77 1.30 -13.60
C ASP A 57 11.05 1.80 -12.92
N ASN A 58 10.93 2.86 -12.10
CA ASN A 58 12.02 3.40 -11.29
C ASN A 58 11.57 3.54 -9.83
N ALA A 59 12.24 2.78 -8.96
CA ALA A 59 12.05 2.80 -7.51
C ALA A 59 13.39 2.90 -6.76
N GLU A 60 14.46 3.37 -7.42
CA GLU A 60 15.81 3.40 -6.86
C GLU A 60 15.91 4.26 -5.58
N ASP A 61 15.10 5.32 -5.50
CA ASP A 61 15.07 6.24 -4.36
C ASP A 61 14.12 5.77 -3.23
N LEU A 62 13.50 4.58 -3.35
CA LEU A 62 12.57 4.07 -2.36
C LEU A 62 13.23 3.04 -1.45
N GLU A 63 13.18 3.30 -0.14
CA GLU A 63 13.60 2.37 0.90
C GLU A 63 12.41 1.92 1.74
N VAL A 64 12.50 0.69 2.27
CA VAL A 64 11.50 0.18 3.22
C VAL A 64 11.61 0.94 4.53
N GLN A 65 10.63 1.81 4.81
CA GLN A 65 10.60 2.59 6.05
C GLN A 65 9.80 1.90 7.16
N VAL A 66 8.79 1.10 6.80
CA VAL A 66 7.86 0.48 7.73
C VAL A 66 7.48 -0.92 7.28
N VAL A 67 7.50 -1.88 8.20
CA VAL A 67 6.94 -3.22 8.03
C VAL A 67 5.84 -3.44 9.06
N ILE A 68 4.66 -3.80 8.57
CA ILE A 68 3.51 -4.21 9.39
C ILE A 68 3.24 -5.69 9.17
N PHE A 69 2.65 -6.36 10.16
CA PHE A 69 2.44 -7.82 10.16
C PHE A 69 3.75 -8.63 10.17
N ASN A 70 4.79 -8.12 10.84
CA ASN A 70 6.08 -8.79 10.96
C ASN A 70 6.01 -10.18 11.63
N ARG A 71 4.97 -10.44 12.42
CA ARG A 71 4.72 -11.76 13.02
C ARG A 71 4.68 -12.89 11.99
N ASP A 72 4.19 -12.57 10.79
CA ASP A 72 3.97 -13.53 9.71
C ASP A 72 5.11 -13.46 8.65
N LYS A 73 6.19 -12.74 8.96
CA LYS A 73 7.35 -12.52 8.09
C LYS A 73 8.07 -13.83 7.79
N GLN A 74 8.43 -14.00 6.52
CA GLN A 74 9.23 -15.15 6.10
C GLN A 74 10.69 -14.99 6.55
N HIS A 75 11.33 -16.11 6.89
CA HIS A 75 12.70 -16.12 7.40
C HIS A 75 13.74 -15.53 6.43
N TRP A 76 13.46 -15.55 5.13
CA TRP A 76 14.34 -15.04 4.07
C TRP A 76 14.20 -13.54 3.82
N ASP A 77 13.16 -12.89 4.35
CA ASP A 77 12.94 -11.46 4.15
C ASP A 77 13.95 -10.67 4.99
N THR A 78 14.82 -9.86 4.39
CA THR A 78 15.83 -9.08 5.10
C THR A 78 15.47 -7.60 5.07
N LEU A 79 15.50 -6.96 6.23
CA LEU A 79 15.05 -5.57 6.39
C LEU A 79 16.23 -4.69 6.81
N PRO A 80 16.32 -3.45 6.31
CA PRO A 80 17.25 -2.45 6.83
C PRO A 80 17.07 -2.25 8.35
N GLU A 81 18.16 -2.01 9.07
CA GLU A 81 18.12 -1.78 10.53
C GLU A 81 17.28 -0.55 10.94
N THR A 82 17.10 0.40 10.02
CA THR A 82 16.31 1.62 10.21
C THR A 82 14.80 1.40 10.08
N THR A 83 14.36 0.21 9.68
CA THR A 83 12.94 -0.09 9.43
C THR A 83 12.14 -0.08 10.72
N ALA A 84 11.05 0.67 10.78
CA ALA A 84 10.08 0.53 11.86
C ALA A 84 9.28 -0.77 11.69
N ILE A 85 9.32 -1.64 12.69
CA ILE A 85 8.72 -2.98 12.63
C ILE A 85 7.53 -3.08 13.59
N PHE A 86 6.40 -3.56 13.08
CA PHE A 86 5.17 -3.80 13.84
C PHE A 86 4.67 -5.22 13.60
N GLU A 87 4.38 -5.95 14.69
CA GLU A 87 3.90 -7.33 14.64
C GLU A 87 2.52 -7.48 14.00
N THR A 88 1.68 -6.45 14.10
CA THR A 88 0.33 -6.37 13.50
C THR A 88 0.09 -4.95 12.98
N GLN A 89 -1.14 -4.65 12.54
CA GLN A 89 -1.49 -3.28 12.17
C GLN A 89 -1.34 -2.34 13.38
N PRO A 90 -0.47 -1.31 13.30
CA PRO A 90 -0.28 -0.38 14.40
C PRO A 90 -1.50 0.56 14.56
N ASP A 91 -1.74 1.04 15.77
CA ASP A 91 -2.72 2.09 16.07
C ASP A 91 -2.30 3.49 15.58
N TRP A 92 -1.31 3.54 14.69
CA TRP A 92 -0.76 4.77 14.12
C TRP A 92 -1.70 5.37 13.07
N LYS A 93 -1.84 6.69 13.13
CA LYS A 93 -2.51 7.48 12.11
C LYS A 93 -1.45 8.36 11.44
N PRO A 94 -1.33 8.36 10.11
CA PRO A 94 -0.42 9.28 9.44
C PRO A 94 -0.76 10.71 9.83
N GLU A 95 0.27 11.52 10.13
CA GLU A 95 0.07 12.94 10.38
C GLU A 95 -0.55 13.57 9.13
N LYS A 96 -1.58 14.39 9.32
CA LYS A 96 -2.15 15.18 8.24
C LYS A 96 -1.15 16.28 7.90
N ALA A 97 -0.35 16.07 6.85
CA ALA A 97 0.42 17.13 6.22
C ALA A 97 -0.52 18.18 5.61
#